data_AF-A0A524KL13-F1
#
_entry.id   AF-A0A524KL13-F1
#
_cell.length_a   1.000
_cell.length_b   1.000
_cell.length_c   1.000
_cell.angle_alpha   90.00
_cell.angle_beta   90.00
_cell.angle_gamma   90.00
#
_symmetry.space_group_name_H-M   'P 1'
#
loop_
_entity.id
_entity.type
_entity.pdbx_description
1 polymer ?
#
loop_
_entity_poly.entity_id
_entity_poly.type
_entity_poly.pdbx_seq_one_letter_code
_entity_poly.pdbx_strand_id
1 'polypeptide(L)'
;MAGTWVGSYTVAGSDVVFDYTLIFFTGDSMKAIDGLDPASQPIAVGHWSREGATVRASYSYAVGAGTYSLEGVFGNPESELTGTWGAGESAVGGGAFSVQRR
;
A
#
# COMPACT_ATOMS: atom_id res chain seq x y z
N MET A 1 8.41 -1.84 -9.61
CA MET A 1 7.86 -2.10 -10.96
C MET A 1 6.49 -1.42 -10.99
N ALA A 2 6.14 -0.69 -12.04
CA ALA A 2 4.79 -0.15 -12.14
C ALA A 2 3.79 -1.30 -12.37
N GLY A 3 2.58 -1.18 -11.81
CA GLY A 3 1.54 -2.21 -11.92
C GLY A 3 0.49 -2.10 -10.83
N THR A 4 -0.55 -2.91 -10.97
CA THR A 4 -1.64 -3.05 -10.01
C THR A 4 -1.37 -4.27 -9.13
N TRP A 5 -1.51 -4.07 -7.83
CA TRP A 5 -1.29 -5.07 -6.80
C TRP A 5 -2.52 -5.14 -5.92
N VAL A 6 -3.04 -6.34 -5.72
CA VAL A 6 -4.33 -6.57 -5.06
C VAL A 6 -4.13 -7.61 -3.96
N GLY A 7 -4.75 -7.37 -2.81
CA GLY A 7 -4.72 -8.30 -1.69
C GLY A 7 -5.41 -7.69 -0.50
N SER A 8 -4.75 -7.68 0.65
CA SER A 8 -5.36 -7.26 1.90
C SER A 8 -4.39 -6.56 2.85
N TYR A 9 -4.94 -5.78 3.78
CA TYR A 9 -4.23 -5.29 4.95
C TYR A 9 -4.99 -5.63 6.25
N THR A 10 -4.25 -5.63 7.36
CA THR A 10 -4.77 -5.76 8.72
C THR A 10 -4.46 -4.50 9.52
N VAL A 11 -5.18 -4.32 10.62
CA VAL A 11 -4.89 -3.28 11.62
C VAL A 11 -4.15 -3.93 12.78
N ALA A 12 -3.11 -3.27 13.30
CA ALA A 12 -2.36 -3.76 14.45
C ALA A 12 -3.29 -4.05 15.65
N GLY A 13 -3.19 -5.26 16.21
CA GLY A 13 -4.05 -5.70 17.33
C GLY A 13 -5.48 -6.10 16.93
N SER A 14 -5.76 -6.25 15.63
CA SER A 14 -7.05 -6.68 15.10
C SER A 14 -6.90 -7.90 14.19
N ASP A 15 -7.86 -8.82 14.26
CA ASP A 15 -7.98 -9.94 13.33
C ASP A 15 -8.80 -9.57 12.07
N VAL A 16 -9.28 -8.33 11.97
CA VAL A 16 -10.04 -7.86 10.81
C VAL A 16 -9.11 -7.66 9.62
N VAL A 17 -9.51 -8.24 8.49
CA VAL A 17 -8.82 -8.15 7.20
C VAL A 17 -9.65 -7.28 6.27
N PHE A 18 -8.99 -6.32 5.62
CA PHE A 18 -9.59 -5.41 4.65
C PHE A 18 -9.00 -5.65 3.27
N ASP A 19 -9.83 -5.58 2.23
CA ASP A 19 -9.36 -5.59 0.85
C ASP A 19 -8.50 -4.37 0.55
N TYR A 20 -7.47 -4.55 -0.27
CA TYR A 20 -6.49 -3.52 -0.54
C TYR A 20 -5.98 -3.56 -1.99
N THR A 21 -5.89 -2.39 -2.61
CA THR A 21 -5.28 -2.23 -3.92
C THR A 21 -4.20 -1.15 -3.90
N LEU A 22 -3.00 -1.51 -4.36
CA LEU A 22 -1.90 -0.59 -4.61
C LEU A 22 -1.67 -0.48 -6.13
N ILE A 23 -1.56 0.75 -6.63
CA ILE A 23 -1.24 1.01 -8.02
C ILE A 23 0.03 1.85 -8.06
N PHE A 24 1.14 1.25 -8.50
CA PHE A 24 2.39 1.95 -8.74
C PHE A 24 2.45 2.40 -10.19
N PHE A 25 2.57 3.70 -10.44
CA PHE A 25 2.76 4.24 -11.79
C PHE A 25 4.25 4.29 -12.13
N THR A 26 4.57 4.39 -13.42
CA THR A 26 5.95 4.70 -13.85
C THR A 26 6.35 6.08 -13.31
N GLY A 27 7.58 6.19 -12.81
CA GLY A 27 8.02 7.36 -12.06
C GLY A 27 7.84 7.13 -10.56
N ASP A 28 7.47 8.17 -9.84
CA ASP A 28 7.36 8.17 -8.38
C ASP A 28 5.92 8.15 -7.88
N SER A 29 4.91 8.19 -8.73
CA SER A 29 3.50 8.34 -8.30
C SER A 29 2.82 7.01 -8.00
N MET A 30 1.90 7.00 -7.02
CA MET A 30 1.08 5.83 -6.67
C MET A 30 -0.36 6.18 -6.27
N LYS A 31 -1.20 5.14 -6.19
CA LYS A 31 -2.50 5.15 -5.50
C LYS A 31 -2.61 3.99 -4.51
N ALA A 32 -3.28 4.23 -3.39
CA ALA A 32 -3.77 3.21 -2.47
C ALA A 32 -5.29 3.29 -2.38
N ILE A 33 -5.96 2.15 -2.34
CA ILE A 33 -7.42 2.03 -2.31
C ILE A 33 -7.79 1.00 -1.25
N ASP A 34 -8.66 1.37 -0.32
CA ASP A 34 -9.20 0.48 0.72
C ASP A 34 -10.34 -0.37 0.14
N GLY A 35 -9.98 -1.22 -0.81
CA GLY A 35 -10.89 -2.14 -1.48
C GLY A 35 -10.36 -2.59 -2.85
N LEU A 36 -11.21 -3.34 -3.56
CA LEU A 36 -10.90 -3.90 -4.88
C LEU A 36 -11.38 -3.04 -6.06
N ASP A 37 -12.29 -2.08 -5.80
CA ASP A 37 -12.89 -1.22 -6.82
C ASP A 37 -12.57 0.27 -6.57
N PRO A 38 -11.77 0.93 -7.43
CA PRO A 38 -11.49 2.35 -7.32
C PRO A 38 -12.71 3.26 -7.52
N ALA A 39 -13.80 2.78 -8.13
CA ALA A 39 -14.95 3.63 -8.44
C ALA A 39 -15.80 4.00 -7.21
N SER A 40 -15.72 3.21 -6.14
CA SER A 40 -16.60 3.34 -4.98
C SER A 40 -15.87 3.47 -3.63
N GLN A 41 -14.54 3.42 -3.62
CA GLN A 41 -13.75 3.36 -2.40
C GLN A 41 -12.88 4.60 -2.19
N PRO A 42 -12.47 4.90 -0.94
CA PRO A 42 -11.49 5.94 -0.67
C PRO A 42 -10.20 5.71 -1.47
N ILE A 43 -9.76 6.72 -2.21
CA ILE A 43 -8.50 6.71 -2.96
C ILE A 43 -7.53 7.65 -2.29
N ALA A 44 -6.38 7.13 -1.89
CA ALA A 44 -5.22 7.91 -1.56
C ALA A 44 -4.27 8.03 -2.74
N VAL A 45 -3.62 9.17 -2.85
CA VAL A 45 -2.58 9.45 -3.85
C VAL A 45 -1.27 9.73 -3.14
N GLY A 46 -0.16 9.35 -3.75
CA GLY A 46 1.12 9.40 -3.06
C GLY A 46 2.31 9.22 -3.95
N HIS A 47 3.47 9.12 -3.30
CA HIS A 47 4.73 8.82 -3.94
C HIS A 47 5.30 7.49 -3.44
N TRP A 48 6.02 6.78 -4.30
CA TRP A 48 6.71 5.54 -3.98
C TRP A 48 8.13 5.55 -4.52
N SER A 49 8.98 4.77 -3.88
CA SER A 49 10.36 4.52 -4.29
C SER A 49 10.72 3.06 -4.06
N ARG A 50 11.77 2.60 -4.73
CA ARG A 50 12.25 1.23 -4.64
C ARG A 50 13.77 1.20 -4.53
N GLU A 51 14.27 0.41 -3.60
CA GLU A 51 15.69 0.12 -3.41
C GLU A 51 15.87 -1.40 -3.27
N GLY A 52 16.42 -2.05 -4.30
CA GLY A 52 16.50 -3.51 -4.35
C GLY A 52 15.10 -4.17 -4.32
N ALA A 53 14.85 -5.04 -3.34
CA ALA A 53 13.54 -5.68 -3.14
C ALA A 53 12.57 -4.82 -2.30
N THR A 54 13.08 -3.77 -1.65
CA THR A 54 12.29 -2.95 -0.72
C THR A 54 11.57 -1.83 -1.47
N VAL A 55 10.29 -1.64 -1.14
CA VAL A 55 9.44 -0.53 -1.57
C VAL A 55 9.10 0.31 -0.36
N ARG A 56 9.18 1.63 -0.52
CA ARG A 56 8.68 2.61 0.44
C ARG A 56 7.72 3.53 -0.24
N ALA A 57 6.63 3.89 0.43
CA ALA A 57 5.69 4.83 -0.13
C ALA A 57 4.99 5.67 0.93
N SER A 58 4.57 6.87 0.55
CA SER A 58 3.74 7.77 1.36
C SER A 58 2.54 8.22 0.53
N TYR A 59 1.35 8.20 1.12
CA TYR A 59 0.11 8.54 0.42
C TYR A 59 -0.89 9.21 1.35
N SER A 60 -1.76 10.06 0.79
CA SER A 60 -2.76 10.80 1.54
C SER A 60 -4.13 10.63 0.92
N TYR A 61 -5.14 10.37 1.75
CA TYR A 61 -6.54 10.39 1.35
C TYR A 61 -7.03 11.84 1.25
N ALA A 62 -7.99 12.08 0.36
CA ALA A 62 -8.60 13.39 0.23
C ALA A 62 -9.23 13.84 1.56
N VAL A 63 -8.98 15.11 1.93
CA VAL A 63 -9.58 15.89 3.03
C VAL A 63 -9.86 15.11 4.33
N GLY A 64 -9.00 15.30 5.34
CA GLY A 64 -9.27 14.92 6.73
C GLY A 64 -8.97 13.48 7.12
N ALA A 65 -8.66 12.60 6.15
CA ALA A 65 -8.35 11.19 6.41
C ALA A 65 -6.85 10.91 6.65
N GLY A 66 -5.97 11.90 6.50
CA GLY A 66 -4.57 11.81 6.93
C GLY A 66 -3.59 11.29 5.87
N THR A 67 -2.31 11.28 6.26
CA THR A 67 -1.19 10.74 5.48
C THR A 67 -0.73 9.44 6.13
N TYR A 68 -0.38 8.47 5.31
CA TYR A 68 0.11 7.16 5.71
C TYR A 68 1.38 6.82 4.94
N SER A 69 2.19 5.94 5.52
CA SER A 69 3.37 5.38 4.90
C SER A 69 3.34 3.86 4.93
N LEU A 70 3.96 3.23 3.93
CA LEU A 70 4.18 1.79 3.90
C LEU A 70 5.65 1.47 3.58
N GLU A 71 6.10 0.33 4.09
CA GLU A 71 7.35 -0.32 3.70
C GLU A 71 7.04 -1.80 3.43
N GLY A 72 7.48 -2.31 2.28
CA GLY A 72 7.29 -3.70 1.92
C GLY A 72 8.45 -4.27 1.14
N VAL A 73 8.49 -5.59 1.03
CA VAL A 73 9.52 -6.36 0.34
C VAL A 73 8.88 -7.23 -0.73
N PHE A 74 9.36 -7.12 -1.97
CA PHE A 74 8.96 -8.02 -3.03
C PHE A 74 9.49 -9.44 -2.79
N GLY A 75 8.63 -10.43 -2.99
CA GLY A 75 9.01 -11.84 -3.01
C GLY A 75 9.90 -12.19 -4.21
N ASN A 76 10.40 -13.43 -4.21
CA ASN A 76 11.12 -14.00 -5.34
C ASN A 76 10.45 -15.34 -5.78
N PRO A 77 9.76 -15.40 -6.93
CA PRO A 77 9.64 -14.34 -7.95
C PRO A 77 8.85 -13.12 -7.45
N GLU A 78 9.01 -11.96 -8.12
CA GLU A 78 8.33 -10.69 -7.80
C GLU A 78 6.81 -10.74 -8.13
N SER A 79 6.10 -11.69 -7.54
CA SER A 79 4.64 -11.88 -7.66
C SER A 79 3.87 -11.43 -6.42
N GLU A 80 4.57 -11.24 -5.30
CA GLU A 80 4.02 -10.84 -4.00
C GLU A 80 4.80 -9.65 -3.44
N LEU A 81 4.09 -8.75 -2.76
CA LEU A 81 4.64 -7.68 -1.95
C LEU A 81 4.00 -7.74 -0.57
N THR A 82 4.80 -7.98 0.47
CA THR A 82 4.35 -7.99 1.87
C THR A 82 5.06 -6.91 2.66
N GLY A 83 4.42 -6.39 3.69
CA GLY A 83 5.01 -5.30 4.46
C GLY A 83 4.14 -4.79 5.59
N THR A 84 4.49 -3.62 6.08
CA THR A 84 3.77 -2.89 7.13
C THR A 84 3.37 -1.50 6.67
N TRP A 85 2.34 -0.97 7.31
CA TRP A 85 1.88 0.40 7.10
C TRP A 85 1.72 1.11 8.45
N GLY A 86 1.70 2.44 8.40
CA GLY A 86 1.54 3.29 9.57
C GLY A 86 1.11 4.71 9.22
N ALA A 87 0.76 5.48 10.23
CA ALA A 87 0.33 6.87 10.08
C ALA A 87 1.53 7.83 9.97
N GLY A 88 1.35 8.90 9.20
CA GLY A 88 2.38 9.91 8.94
C GLY A 88 3.55 9.34 8.15
N GLU A 89 4.77 9.65 8.60
CA GLU A 89 6.03 9.21 7.97
C GLU A 89 6.48 7.82 8.44
N SER A 90 5.75 7.22 9.38
CA SER A 90 6.09 5.90 9.92
C SER A 90 5.40 4.79 9.14
N ALA A 91 6.19 3.82 8.66
CA ALA A 91 5.67 2.59 8.04
C ALA A 91 5.30 1.50 9.06
N VAL A 92 5.24 1.82 10.36
CA VAL A 92 4.95 0.87 11.45
C VAL A 92 3.80 1.33 12.33
N GLY A 93 3.20 0.37 13.05
CA GLY A 93 2.14 0.63 14.03
C GLY A 93 0.71 0.71 13.47
N GLY A 94 0.53 0.81 12.15
CA GLY A 94 -0.78 0.72 11.50
C GLY A 94 -1.23 -0.72 11.31
N GLY A 95 -0.34 -1.58 10.81
CA GLY A 95 -0.59 -3.02 10.65
C GLY A 95 0.28 -3.65 9.57
N ALA A 96 -0.19 -4.75 9.00
CA ALA A 96 0.51 -5.49 7.94
C ALA A 96 -0.31 -5.52 6.65
N PHE A 97 0.35 -5.73 5.52
CA PHE A 97 -0.32 -5.95 4.23
C PHE A 97 0.37 -7.06 3.44
N SER A 98 -0.41 -7.74 2.58
CA SER A 98 0.09 -8.65 1.54
C SER A 98 -0.73 -8.44 0.29
N VAL A 99 -0.05 -8.17 -0.82
CA VAL A 99 -0.67 -7.94 -2.12
C VAL A 99 0.06 -8.74 -3.21
N GLN A 100 -0.69 -9.20 -4.20
CA GLN A 100 -0.17 -9.93 -5.34
C GLN A 100 -0.34 -9.13 -6.61
N ARG A 101 0.58 -9.33 -7.55
CA ARG A 101 0.51 -8.66 -8.85
C ARG A 101 -0.69 -9.17 -9.65
N ARG A 102 -1.47 -8.24 -10.20
CA ARG A 102 -2.63 -8.51 -11.07
C ARG A 102 -2.30 -8.36 -12.54
#